data_AF-A0A2V7DXG5-F1
#
_entry.id   AF-A0A2V7DXG5-F1
#
_cell.length_a   1.000
_cell.length_b   1.000
_cell.length_c   1.000
_cell.angle_alpha   90.00
_cell.angle_beta   90.00
_cell.angle_gamma   90.00
#
_symmetry.space_group_name_H-M   'P 1'
#
loop_
_entity.id
_entity.type
_entity.pdbx_description
1 polymer ?
#
loop_
_entity_poly.entity_id
_entity_poly.type
_entity_poly.pdbx_seq_one_letter_code
_entity_poly.pdbx_strand_id
1 'polypeptide(L)'
;MLLGSTVVGGFDGIDESASLAIPPDGAIAVSATYIVEAVNDNLSIWTKTYGPNGELSAVTPIVAAADLNFFFGNNPNCFTPANDFFGLISDPSLDYDAAKDRFIVSMISFEQLLFTSSLCVAVSATGNPAGTWFIYAFPISPFFSLLDFPRAVIGADGLFYVAGNLFVCCDAAGNPVFSRARVYAFKSTDMYAGRNTTPRVANVGRDPQSGLPADSLTPARAVGVSGMYFLSASNGASGGSMISLWRWKSPFGSNTFVRQGSVQVSPYVQPPAALQLGGFPTGVTACSQTGANCIETNDARNLAAYWSTNTVWGTHAIGCTQAGTPVACVQWYQLGNLNGRPTLLQHGIVDDGNPGHYRYFPSLAVDQAGNV
;
A
#
# COMPACT_ATOMS: atom_id res chain seq x y z
N MET A 1 -22.97 10.21 5.47
CA MET A 1 -22.98 9.06 6.40
C MET A 1 -23.03 7.82 5.52
N LEU A 2 -21.92 7.09 5.37
CA LEU A 2 -21.93 5.77 4.73
C LEU A 2 -22.73 4.85 5.65
N LEU A 3 -23.93 4.47 5.19
CA LEU A 3 -24.92 3.71 5.95
C LEU A 3 -24.65 2.22 5.75
N GLY A 4 -23.77 1.65 6.59
CA GLY A 4 -23.53 0.20 6.68
C GLY A 4 -22.69 -0.40 5.54
N SER A 5 -21.95 -1.47 5.86
CA SER A 5 -21.31 -2.35 4.89
C SER A 5 -22.04 -3.70 4.90
N THR A 6 -22.46 -4.20 3.74
CA THR A 6 -23.03 -5.55 3.61
C THR A 6 -22.00 -6.45 2.93
N VAL A 7 -21.67 -7.58 3.54
CA VAL A 7 -20.85 -8.61 2.87
C VAL A 7 -21.71 -9.28 1.81
N VAL A 8 -21.33 -9.13 0.55
CA VAL A 8 -22.09 -9.65 -0.61
C VAL A 8 -21.59 -11.03 -1.08
N GLY A 9 -20.40 -11.44 -0.64
CA GLY A 9 -19.74 -12.71 -0.97
C GLY A 9 -18.26 -12.69 -0.61
N GLY A 10 -17.55 -13.81 -0.84
CA GLY A 10 -16.12 -13.94 -0.58
C GLY A 10 -15.55 -15.23 -1.14
N PHE A 11 -14.23 -15.33 -1.17
CA PHE A 11 -13.45 -16.53 -1.47
C PHE A 11 -12.20 -16.53 -0.59
N ASP A 12 -11.60 -17.70 -0.37
CA ASP A 12 -10.40 -17.80 0.45
C ASP A 12 -9.17 -17.27 -0.32
N GLY A 13 -8.42 -16.37 0.33
CA GLY A 13 -7.15 -15.83 -0.16
C GLY A 13 -5.96 -16.72 0.19
N ILE A 14 -4.75 -16.14 0.19
CA ILE A 14 -3.53 -16.80 0.68
C ILE A 14 -3.65 -17.05 2.19
N ASP A 15 -3.37 -18.29 2.59
CA ASP A 15 -3.39 -18.73 4.00
C ASP A 15 -2.08 -18.38 4.72
N GLU A 16 -2.15 -18.09 6.02
CA GLU A 16 -0.97 -17.80 6.86
C GLU A 16 0.07 -18.93 6.85
N SER A 17 -0.37 -20.19 6.70
CA SER A 17 0.56 -21.32 6.57
C SER A 17 1.43 -21.27 5.30
N ALA A 18 1.06 -20.46 4.30
CA ALA A 18 1.86 -20.23 3.12
C ALA A 18 2.98 -19.20 3.34
N SER A 19 2.79 -18.23 4.25
CA SER A 19 3.79 -17.24 4.65
C SER A 19 3.75 -16.97 6.14
N LEU A 20 4.80 -17.40 6.85
CA LEU A 20 4.90 -17.25 8.30
C LEU A 20 5.43 -15.86 8.73
N ALA A 21 5.41 -14.87 7.84
CA ALA A 21 5.86 -13.51 8.12
C ALA A 21 4.74 -12.67 8.75
N ILE A 22 5.13 -11.84 9.72
CA ILE A 22 4.25 -10.96 10.49
C ILE A 22 4.83 -9.55 10.42
N PRO A 23 4.03 -8.50 10.13
CA PRO A 23 2.57 -8.51 9.87
C PRO A 23 2.19 -9.20 8.54
N PRO A 24 0.90 -9.53 8.30
CA PRO A 24 0.44 -10.04 7.01
C PRO A 24 0.34 -8.88 6.01
N ASP A 25 1.44 -8.56 5.33
CA ASP A 25 1.49 -7.46 4.37
C ASP A 25 0.79 -7.85 3.07
N GLY A 26 -0.43 -7.36 2.89
CA GLY A 26 -1.30 -7.69 1.77
C GLY A 26 -1.35 -6.65 0.65
N ALA A 27 -1.48 -7.13 -0.59
CA ALA A 27 -1.82 -6.34 -1.75
C ALA A 27 -2.72 -7.12 -2.72
N ILE A 28 -3.58 -6.40 -3.45
CA ILE A 28 -4.50 -7.00 -4.42
C ILE A 28 -4.68 -6.09 -5.63
N ALA A 29 -4.71 -6.69 -6.82
CA ALA A 29 -5.08 -6.04 -8.07
C ALA A 29 -6.12 -6.88 -8.80
N VAL A 30 -7.11 -6.20 -9.40
CA VAL A 30 -8.26 -6.85 -10.04
C VAL A 30 -8.45 -6.26 -11.44
N SER A 31 -8.47 -7.13 -12.44
CA SER A 31 -8.86 -6.81 -13.82
C SER A 31 -10.29 -7.28 -14.09
N ALA A 32 -10.78 -7.22 -15.33
CA ALA A 32 -12.07 -7.84 -15.67
C ALA A 32 -12.05 -9.36 -15.48
N THR A 33 -10.94 -10.04 -15.77
CA THR A 33 -10.86 -11.51 -15.81
C THR A 33 -10.10 -12.12 -14.64
N TYR A 34 -9.11 -11.42 -14.09
CA TYR A 34 -8.20 -11.97 -13.07
C TYR A 34 -8.18 -11.16 -11.79
N ILE A 35 -7.90 -11.87 -10.69
CA ILE A 35 -7.50 -11.32 -9.40
C ILE A 35 -6.05 -11.76 -9.17
N VAL A 36 -5.19 -10.83 -8.78
CA VAL A 36 -3.83 -11.11 -8.33
C VAL A 36 -3.73 -10.61 -6.89
N GLU A 37 -3.35 -11.50 -5.98
CA GLU A 37 -3.10 -11.17 -4.57
C GLU A 37 -1.65 -11.51 -4.26
N ALA A 38 -1.02 -10.69 -3.42
CA ALA A 38 0.22 -11.02 -2.78
C ALA A 38 0.06 -10.79 -1.27
N VAL A 39 0.57 -11.74 -0.49
CA VAL A 39 0.66 -11.64 0.97
C VAL A 39 2.09 -12.00 1.33
N ASN A 40 2.79 -11.05 1.94
CA ASN A 40 4.22 -11.15 2.26
C ASN A 40 5.04 -11.51 1.00
N ASP A 41 5.56 -12.73 0.93
CA ASP A 41 6.39 -13.27 -0.14
C ASP A 41 5.69 -14.35 -0.98
N ASN A 42 4.36 -14.45 -0.91
CA ASN A 42 3.57 -15.35 -1.77
C ASN A 42 2.64 -14.56 -2.69
N LEU A 43 2.40 -15.10 -3.88
CA LEU A 43 1.47 -14.56 -4.87
C LEU A 43 0.50 -15.63 -5.36
N SER A 44 -0.78 -15.28 -5.40
CA SER A 44 -1.85 -16.12 -5.94
C SER A 44 -2.58 -15.37 -7.05
N ILE A 45 -3.09 -16.15 -8.00
CA ILE A 45 -3.86 -15.64 -9.13
C ILE A 45 -5.12 -16.47 -9.24
N TRP A 46 -6.25 -15.79 -9.39
CA TRP A 46 -7.55 -16.40 -9.69
C TRP A 46 -8.11 -15.85 -10.99
N THR A 47 -8.90 -16.67 -11.67
CA THR A 47 -9.77 -16.23 -12.76
C THR A 47 -11.20 -16.03 -12.25
N LYS A 48 -11.90 -15.06 -12.83
CA LYS A 48 -13.29 -14.73 -12.56
C LYS A 48 -14.15 -15.16 -13.73
N THR A 49 -15.26 -15.82 -13.44
CA THR A 49 -16.30 -16.11 -14.40
C THR A 49 -17.58 -15.35 -14.03
N TYR A 50 -18.34 -14.99 -15.05
CA TYR A 50 -19.56 -14.21 -14.90
C TYR A 50 -20.75 -14.98 -15.47
N GLY A 51 -21.90 -14.88 -14.80
CA GLY A 51 -23.15 -15.42 -15.30
C GLY A 51 -23.72 -14.62 -16.48
N PRO A 52 -24.79 -15.09 -17.13
CA PRO A 52 -25.43 -14.39 -18.26
C PRO A 52 -25.94 -12.97 -17.93
N ASN A 53 -26.16 -12.67 -16.66
CA ASN A 53 -26.58 -11.36 -16.14
C ASN A 53 -25.39 -10.42 -15.80
N GLY A 54 -24.15 -10.87 -16.00
CA GLY A 54 -22.95 -10.09 -15.68
C GLY A 54 -22.54 -10.12 -14.20
N GLU A 55 -23.18 -10.94 -13.37
CA GLU A 55 -22.80 -11.13 -11.97
C GLU A 55 -21.65 -12.14 -11.85
N LEU A 56 -20.75 -11.93 -10.88
CA LEU A 56 -19.66 -12.84 -10.58
C LEU A 56 -20.22 -14.22 -10.17
N SER A 57 -19.93 -15.26 -10.94
CA SER A 57 -20.45 -16.61 -10.70
C SER A 57 -19.45 -17.57 -10.09
N ALA A 58 -18.15 -17.42 -10.39
CA ALA A 58 -17.09 -18.14 -9.70
C ALA A 58 -15.77 -17.37 -9.70
N VAL A 59 -14.95 -17.69 -8.69
CA VAL A 59 -13.53 -17.32 -8.59
C VAL A 59 -12.75 -18.63 -8.48
N THR A 60 -11.84 -18.90 -9.42
CA THR A 60 -11.11 -20.18 -9.47
C THR A 60 -9.61 -19.92 -9.44
N PRO A 61 -8.86 -20.54 -8.51
CA PRO A 61 -7.41 -20.37 -8.45
C PRO A 61 -6.75 -20.95 -9.70
N ILE A 62 -5.83 -20.21 -10.28
CA ILE A 62 -4.99 -20.65 -11.41
C ILE A 62 -3.50 -20.71 -11.04
N VAL A 63 -3.07 -19.90 -10.07
CA VAL A 63 -1.77 -19.98 -9.41
C VAL A 63 -2.03 -19.87 -7.92
N ALA A 64 -1.53 -20.82 -7.14
CA ALA A 64 -1.71 -20.86 -5.69
C ALA A 64 -0.36 -20.65 -4.99
N ALA A 65 -0.26 -19.55 -4.24
CA ALA A 65 0.85 -19.21 -3.35
C ALA A 65 2.25 -19.39 -3.97
N ALA A 66 2.45 -18.92 -5.21
CA ALA A 66 3.75 -18.89 -5.85
C ALA A 66 4.74 -18.06 -5.03
N ASP A 67 5.95 -18.58 -4.85
CA ASP A 67 7.01 -17.95 -4.06
C ASP A 67 7.64 -16.77 -4.82
N LEU A 68 7.47 -15.58 -4.26
CA LEU A 68 7.98 -14.34 -4.83
C LEU A 68 9.51 -14.23 -4.75
N ASN A 69 10.16 -14.98 -3.86
CA ASN A 69 11.62 -15.03 -3.77
C ASN A 69 12.21 -15.60 -5.06
N PHE A 70 11.68 -16.73 -5.54
CA PHE A 70 12.11 -17.31 -6.83
C PHE A 70 11.66 -16.46 -8.01
N PHE A 71 10.46 -15.88 -7.95
CA PHE A 71 9.94 -15.03 -9.02
C PHE A 71 10.82 -13.80 -9.24
N PHE A 72 11.04 -12.96 -8.22
CA PHE A 72 11.88 -11.78 -8.31
C PHE A 72 13.37 -12.13 -8.43
N GLY A 73 13.80 -13.28 -7.91
CA GLY A 73 15.16 -13.79 -8.01
C GLY A 73 15.67 -13.97 -9.44
N ASN A 74 14.76 -14.04 -10.43
CA ASN A 74 15.11 -14.02 -11.87
C ASN A 74 15.79 -12.72 -12.32
N ASN A 75 15.73 -11.64 -11.54
CA ASN A 75 16.57 -10.46 -11.71
C ASN A 75 17.67 -10.44 -10.63
N PRO A 76 18.97 -10.51 -10.99
CA PRO A 76 20.05 -10.62 -10.02
C PRO A 76 20.25 -9.36 -9.15
N ASN A 77 19.59 -8.24 -9.49
CA ASN A 77 19.62 -7.01 -8.69
C ASN A 77 18.38 -6.86 -7.78
N CYS A 78 17.49 -7.86 -7.80
CA CYS A 78 16.52 -8.09 -6.74
C CYS A 78 17.15 -9.06 -5.75
N PHE A 79 17.69 -8.55 -4.66
CA PHE A 79 18.21 -9.33 -3.53
C PHE A 79 17.09 -10.13 -2.89
N THR A 80 17.12 -11.44 -3.07
CA THR A 80 16.17 -12.41 -2.52
C THR A 80 16.95 -13.59 -1.96
N PRO A 81 16.40 -14.40 -1.05
CA PRO A 81 17.02 -15.67 -0.62
C PRO A 81 17.35 -16.63 -1.78
N ALA A 82 16.68 -16.49 -2.93
CA ALA A 82 16.90 -17.35 -4.10
C ALA A 82 18.16 -17.01 -4.90
N ASN A 83 18.72 -15.80 -4.76
CA ASN A 83 19.89 -15.35 -5.51
C ASN A 83 20.95 -14.62 -4.67
N ASP A 84 20.67 -14.31 -3.41
CA ASP A 84 21.56 -13.70 -2.45
C ASP A 84 21.32 -14.32 -1.06
N PHE A 85 22.38 -14.84 -0.43
CA PHE A 85 22.27 -15.50 0.87
C PHE A 85 21.71 -14.59 1.98
N PHE A 86 21.93 -13.29 1.86
CA PHE A 86 21.43 -12.29 2.80
C PHE A 86 20.25 -11.49 2.24
N GLY A 87 19.75 -11.85 1.06
CA GLY A 87 18.65 -11.19 0.40
C GLY A 87 17.31 -11.43 1.10
N LEU A 88 16.44 -10.43 1.05
CA LEU A 88 15.05 -10.50 1.51
C LEU A 88 14.18 -9.64 0.61
N ILE A 89 12.93 -10.06 0.40
CA ILE A 89 11.86 -9.23 -0.16
C ILE A 89 10.71 -9.14 0.84
N SER A 90 9.94 -8.05 0.79
CA SER A 90 8.74 -7.85 1.62
C SER A 90 7.80 -6.83 0.96
N ASP A 91 6.79 -6.41 1.71
CA ASP A 91 5.91 -5.27 1.42
C ASP A 91 5.37 -5.27 -0.01
N PRO A 92 4.60 -6.28 -0.42
CA PRO A 92 4.03 -6.28 -1.74
C PRO A 92 3.08 -5.09 -1.94
N SER A 93 3.11 -4.55 -3.15
CA SER A 93 2.13 -3.60 -3.65
C SER A 93 1.72 -4.02 -5.06
N LEU A 94 0.42 -3.98 -5.33
CA LEU A 94 -0.19 -4.47 -6.56
C LEU A 94 -1.11 -3.39 -7.13
N ASP A 95 -1.03 -3.19 -8.45
CA ASP A 95 -2.01 -2.41 -9.19
C ASP A 95 -2.25 -2.99 -10.59
N TYR A 96 -3.38 -2.62 -11.19
CA TYR A 96 -3.77 -3.00 -12.55
C TYR A 96 -3.99 -1.75 -13.41
N ASP A 97 -3.23 -1.65 -14.49
CA ASP A 97 -3.44 -0.66 -15.54
C ASP A 97 -4.51 -1.16 -16.51
N ALA A 98 -5.74 -0.71 -16.30
CA ALA A 98 -6.87 -1.03 -17.17
C ALA A 98 -6.75 -0.43 -18.58
N ALA A 99 -5.97 0.65 -18.77
CA ALA A 99 -5.78 1.28 -20.07
C ALA A 99 -4.80 0.50 -20.95
N LYS A 100 -3.84 -0.20 -20.34
CA LYS A 100 -2.86 -1.04 -21.04
C LYS A 100 -3.09 -2.54 -20.87
N ASP A 101 -4.03 -2.92 -20.01
CA ASP A 101 -4.32 -4.30 -19.65
C ASP A 101 -3.05 -5.00 -19.10
N ARG A 102 -2.52 -4.45 -17.99
CA ARG A 102 -1.25 -4.87 -17.40
C ARG A 102 -1.35 -4.90 -15.88
N PHE A 103 -0.84 -5.96 -15.27
CA PHE A 103 -0.63 -6.05 -13.83
C PHE A 103 0.77 -5.54 -13.48
N ILE A 104 0.89 -4.92 -12.31
CA ILE A 104 2.15 -4.42 -11.78
C ILE A 104 2.27 -4.90 -10.34
N VAL A 105 3.39 -5.52 -10.01
CA VAL A 105 3.78 -5.87 -8.64
C VAL A 105 5.03 -5.08 -8.31
N SER A 106 5.10 -4.49 -7.13
CA SER A 106 6.35 -3.95 -6.59
C SER A 106 6.59 -4.41 -5.16
N MET A 107 7.86 -4.58 -4.81
CA MET A 107 8.29 -5.01 -3.50
C MET A 107 9.57 -4.29 -3.10
N ILE A 108 9.79 -4.19 -1.80
CA ILE A 108 11.13 -3.95 -1.29
C ILE A 108 11.98 -5.20 -1.54
N SER A 109 13.25 -4.99 -1.87
CA SER A 109 14.25 -6.04 -1.95
C SER A 109 15.55 -5.51 -1.34
N PHE A 110 16.14 -6.23 -0.41
CA PHE A 110 17.32 -5.74 0.30
C PHE A 110 18.28 -6.84 0.73
N GLU A 111 19.55 -6.48 0.76
CA GLU A 111 20.66 -7.31 1.21
C GLU A 111 21.05 -6.86 2.61
N GLN A 112 20.93 -7.78 3.57
CA GLN A 112 20.95 -7.47 5.00
C GLN A 112 22.35 -7.16 5.55
N LEU A 113 23.43 -7.70 4.95
CA LEU A 113 24.79 -7.50 5.45
C LEU A 113 25.29 -6.08 5.19
N LEU A 114 25.07 -5.57 3.98
CA LEU A 114 25.51 -4.25 3.53
C LEU A 114 24.40 -3.21 3.64
N PHE A 115 23.18 -3.57 4.02
CA PHE A 115 22.03 -2.66 4.09
C PHE A 115 21.80 -1.93 2.76
N THR A 116 21.87 -2.68 1.66
CA THR A 116 21.62 -2.17 0.31
C THR A 116 20.27 -2.65 -0.16
N SER A 117 19.57 -1.88 -0.99
CA SER A 117 18.24 -2.26 -1.45
C SER A 117 17.95 -1.84 -2.88
N SER A 118 16.97 -2.51 -3.46
CA SER A 118 16.34 -2.21 -4.73
C SER A 118 14.82 -2.15 -4.53
N LEU A 119 14.16 -1.23 -5.23
CA LEU A 119 12.74 -1.39 -5.52
C LEU A 119 12.61 -2.39 -6.67
N CYS A 120 12.07 -3.56 -6.40
CA CYS A 120 11.79 -4.55 -7.42
C CYS A 120 10.39 -4.35 -7.97
N VAL A 121 10.26 -4.36 -9.29
CA VAL A 121 8.99 -4.16 -9.99
C VAL A 121 8.85 -5.19 -11.09
N ALA A 122 7.75 -5.93 -11.07
CA ALA A 122 7.36 -6.81 -12.15
C ALA A 122 6.14 -6.24 -12.86
N VAL A 123 6.13 -6.27 -14.20
CA VAL A 123 4.94 -5.95 -14.99
C VAL A 123 4.58 -7.12 -15.88
N SER A 124 3.30 -7.48 -15.95
CA SER A 124 2.87 -8.57 -16.82
C SER A 124 3.10 -8.19 -18.29
N ALA A 125 3.40 -9.14 -19.16
CA ALA A 125 3.58 -8.86 -20.58
C ALA A 125 2.24 -8.62 -21.31
N THR A 126 1.15 -9.15 -20.74
CA THR A 126 -0.24 -9.07 -21.25
C THR A 126 -1.23 -8.93 -20.09
N GLY A 127 -2.52 -8.85 -20.37
CA GLY A 127 -3.57 -8.88 -19.35
C GLY A 127 -3.76 -10.22 -18.65
N ASN A 128 -3.10 -11.28 -19.12
CA ASN A 128 -3.05 -12.55 -18.41
C ASN A 128 -1.85 -12.58 -17.45
N PRO A 129 -2.06 -12.47 -16.12
CA PRO A 129 -0.99 -12.44 -15.14
C PRO A 129 -0.36 -13.82 -14.89
N ALA A 130 -0.93 -14.92 -15.40
CA ALA A 130 -0.28 -16.24 -15.37
C ALA A 130 0.76 -16.42 -16.49
N GLY A 131 0.90 -15.43 -17.38
CA GLY A 131 1.89 -15.44 -18.46
C GLY A 131 3.26 -14.89 -18.06
N THR A 132 3.99 -14.37 -19.04
CA THR A 132 5.32 -13.78 -18.84
C THR A 132 5.25 -12.44 -18.12
N TRP A 133 6.26 -12.13 -17.32
CA TRP A 133 6.48 -10.85 -16.67
C TRP A 133 7.85 -10.27 -17.03
N PHE A 134 7.95 -8.94 -17.11
CA PHE A 134 9.23 -8.23 -17.16
C PHE A 134 9.58 -7.77 -15.75
N ILE A 135 10.76 -8.17 -15.26
CA ILE A 135 11.19 -7.92 -13.87
C ILE A 135 12.34 -6.92 -13.88
N TYR A 136 12.15 -5.83 -13.14
CA TYR A 136 13.06 -4.72 -13.01
C TYR A 136 13.53 -4.59 -11.56
N ALA A 137 14.75 -4.09 -11.40
CA ALA A 137 15.30 -3.71 -10.12
C ALA A 137 15.82 -2.27 -10.23
N PHE A 138 15.42 -1.42 -9.28
CA PHE A 138 15.85 -0.04 -9.20
C PHE A 138 16.60 0.18 -7.88
N PRO A 139 17.94 0.22 -7.90
CA PRO A 139 18.74 0.42 -6.71
C PRO A 139 18.35 1.70 -5.98
N ILE A 140 18.20 1.61 -4.66
CA ILE A 140 17.87 2.74 -3.81
C ILE A 140 19.16 3.50 -3.46
N SER A 141 19.10 4.82 -3.54
CA SER A 141 20.23 5.71 -3.26
C SER A 141 19.99 6.53 -1.98
N PRO A 142 20.98 6.74 -1.10
CA PRO A 142 22.37 6.30 -1.20
C PRO A 142 22.53 4.77 -1.05
N PHE A 143 23.69 4.23 -1.41
CA PHE A 143 23.92 2.77 -1.44
C PHE A 143 23.51 2.05 -0.14
N PHE A 144 23.84 2.63 1.03
CA PHE A 144 23.49 2.12 2.36
C PHE A 144 22.09 2.60 2.80
N SER A 145 21.07 2.28 2.00
CA SER A 145 19.69 2.66 2.32
C SER A 145 18.67 1.62 1.90
N LEU A 146 17.52 1.71 2.58
CA LEU A 146 16.35 0.87 2.43
C LEU A 146 15.16 1.74 2.05
N LEU A 147 14.38 1.33 1.04
CA LEU A 147 13.08 1.93 0.75
C LEU A 147 11.98 1.01 1.29
N ASP A 148 11.62 1.25 2.54
CA ASP A 148 10.64 0.49 3.30
C ASP A 148 9.21 0.84 2.91
N PHE A 149 8.29 -0.11 3.05
CA PHE A 149 6.86 0.05 2.82
C PHE A 149 6.50 0.71 1.47
N PRO A 150 7.04 0.24 0.31
CA PRO A 150 6.72 0.81 -0.99
C PRO A 150 5.26 0.59 -1.36
N ARG A 151 4.54 1.69 -1.61
CA ARG A 151 3.16 1.68 -2.12
C ARG A 151 3.13 2.27 -3.51
N ALA A 152 2.51 1.54 -4.43
CA ALA A 152 2.58 1.83 -5.84
C ALA A 152 1.22 1.87 -6.52
N VAL A 153 1.07 2.77 -7.49
CA VAL A 153 -0.12 2.86 -8.36
C VAL A 153 0.28 3.29 -9.76
N ILE A 154 -0.56 2.94 -10.74
CA ILE A 154 -0.50 3.51 -12.08
C ILE A 154 -1.36 4.79 -12.13
N GLY A 155 -0.76 5.88 -12.62
CA GLY A 155 -1.47 7.13 -12.89
C GLY A 155 -2.18 7.08 -14.23
N ALA A 156 -3.28 7.82 -14.38
CA ALA A 156 -3.98 7.95 -15.67
C ALA A 156 -3.16 8.72 -16.74
N ASP A 157 -2.01 9.29 -16.36
CA ASP A 157 -1.00 9.81 -17.29
C ASP A 157 -0.06 8.72 -17.86
N GLY A 158 -0.26 7.46 -17.49
CA GLY A 158 0.58 6.34 -17.93
C GLY A 158 1.95 6.31 -17.26
N LEU A 159 2.11 6.96 -16.10
CA LEU A 159 3.30 6.83 -15.27
C LEU A 159 3.02 5.91 -14.08
N PHE A 160 4.02 5.10 -13.73
CA PHE A 160 3.99 4.28 -12.53
C PHE A 160 4.62 5.07 -11.38
N TYR A 161 3.89 5.22 -10.27
CA TYR A 161 4.29 6.02 -9.13
C TYR A 161 4.46 5.14 -7.91
N VAL A 162 5.55 5.34 -7.18
CA VAL A 162 5.83 4.63 -5.92
C VAL A 162 6.16 5.64 -4.84
N ALA A 163 5.66 5.42 -3.64
CA ALA A 163 6.07 6.12 -2.43
C ALA A 163 6.59 5.10 -1.43
N GLY A 164 7.63 5.43 -0.68
CA GLY A 164 8.13 4.57 0.39
C GLY A 164 8.98 5.37 1.38
N ASN A 165 9.39 4.71 2.46
CA ASN A 165 10.15 5.29 3.54
C ASN A 165 11.63 5.02 3.37
N LEU A 166 12.42 6.08 3.22
CA LEU A 166 13.86 5.96 3.13
C LEU A 166 14.46 5.83 4.53
N PHE A 167 15.00 4.65 4.83
CA PHE A 167 15.88 4.42 5.97
C PHE A 167 17.33 4.45 5.51
N VAL A 168 18.19 5.11 6.28
CA VAL A 168 19.63 5.15 6.02
C VAL A 168 20.34 4.39 7.13
N CYS A 169 21.31 3.57 6.75
CA CYS A 169 22.19 2.93 7.71
C CYS A 169 23.34 3.86 8.08
N CYS A 170 23.76 3.92 9.34
CA CYS A 170 23.10 3.46 10.56
C CYS A 170 23.42 4.46 11.68
N ASP A 171 22.65 4.46 12.77
CA ASP A 171 23.04 5.20 13.98
C ASP A 171 24.26 4.57 14.67
N ALA A 172 24.72 5.19 15.77
CA ALA A 172 25.89 4.71 16.52
C ALA A 172 25.71 3.31 17.15
N ALA A 173 24.47 2.84 17.28
CA ALA A 173 24.14 1.50 17.77
C ALA A 173 23.92 0.49 16.63
N GLY A 174 24.12 0.92 15.37
CA GLY A 174 23.94 0.06 14.20
C GLY A 174 22.49 -0.07 13.73
N ASN A 175 21.56 0.74 14.25
CA ASN A 175 20.16 0.67 13.85
C ASN A 175 19.89 1.53 12.60
N PRO A 176 19.00 1.07 11.69
CA PRO A 176 18.49 1.90 10.61
C PRO A 176 17.80 3.16 11.12
N VAL A 177 18.04 4.29 10.46
CA VAL A 177 17.43 5.58 10.84
C VAL A 177 16.46 6.02 9.76
N PHE A 178 15.20 6.25 10.14
CA PHE A 178 14.23 6.87 9.24
C PHE A 178 14.71 8.27 8.83
N SER A 179 14.87 8.48 7.53
CA SER A 179 15.32 9.76 6.98
C SER A 179 14.13 10.63 6.56
N ARG A 180 13.23 10.06 5.74
CA ARG A 180 12.07 10.72 5.11
C ARG A 180 11.30 9.73 4.24
N ALA A 181 10.03 10.02 3.96
CA ALA A 181 9.39 9.44 2.79
C ALA A 181 10.01 9.97 1.48
N ARG A 182 9.97 9.16 0.43
CA ARG A 182 10.45 9.47 -0.90
C ARG A 182 9.51 8.90 -1.95
N VAL A 183 9.36 9.64 -3.05
CA VAL A 183 8.50 9.25 -4.17
C VAL A 183 9.33 9.04 -5.44
N TYR A 184 8.89 8.10 -6.26
CA TYR A 184 9.46 7.72 -7.54
C TYR A 184 8.39 7.77 -8.63
N ALA A 185 8.79 8.13 -9.84
CA ALA A 185 7.96 8.06 -11.03
C ALA A 185 8.73 7.37 -12.16
N PHE A 186 8.09 6.42 -12.83
CA PHE A 186 8.65 5.60 -13.89
C PHE A 186 7.81 5.71 -15.17
N LYS A 187 8.43 5.57 -16.33
CA LYS A 187 7.71 5.47 -17.60
C LYS A 187 7.21 4.04 -17.77
N SER A 188 5.91 3.81 -17.55
CA SER A 188 5.35 2.45 -17.70
C SER A 188 5.44 1.95 -19.14
N THR A 189 5.45 2.84 -20.14
CA THR A 189 5.61 2.48 -21.56
C THR A 189 6.92 1.76 -21.86
N ASP A 190 8.01 2.12 -21.18
CA ASP A 190 9.29 1.44 -21.34
C ASP A 190 9.22 0.06 -20.65
N MET A 191 8.66 0.02 -19.44
CA MET A 191 8.52 -1.20 -18.65
C MET A 191 7.63 -2.25 -19.33
N TYR A 192 6.51 -1.84 -19.93
CA TYR A 192 5.61 -2.73 -20.68
C TYR A 192 6.22 -3.24 -21.99
N ALA A 193 7.27 -2.59 -22.49
CA ALA A 193 8.00 -3.00 -23.68
C ALA A 193 9.24 -3.84 -23.35
N GLY A 194 9.47 -4.22 -22.08
CA GLY A 194 10.67 -4.95 -21.68
C GLY A 194 11.94 -4.08 -21.67
N ARG A 195 11.81 -2.75 -21.59
CA ARG A 195 12.93 -1.80 -21.69
C ARG A 195 13.23 -1.17 -20.34
N ASN A 196 14.51 -0.87 -20.12
CA ASN A 196 14.94 -0.12 -18.94
C ASN A 196 14.34 1.30 -18.93
N THR A 197 13.94 1.76 -17.75
CA THR A 197 13.53 3.14 -17.48
C THR A 197 14.39 3.72 -16.37
N THR A 198 14.66 5.02 -16.42
CA THR A 198 15.30 5.74 -15.31
C THR A 198 14.24 6.49 -14.51
N PRO A 199 14.07 6.22 -13.21
CA PRO A 199 13.09 6.94 -12.42
C PRO A 199 13.40 8.43 -12.28
N ARG A 200 12.35 9.20 -12.05
CA ARG A 200 12.43 10.51 -11.40
C ARG A 200 12.15 10.33 -9.93
N VAL A 201 12.80 11.12 -9.09
CA VAL A 201 12.78 10.98 -7.63
C VAL A 201 12.52 12.33 -7.00
N ALA A 202 11.68 12.38 -5.98
CA ALA A 202 11.53 13.54 -5.11
C ALA A 202 11.50 13.12 -3.65
N ASN A 203 12.15 13.91 -2.80
CA ASN A 203 12.12 13.71 -1.35
C ASN A 203 10.92 14.45 -0.76
N VAL A 204 10.26 13.81 0.20
CA VAL A 204 9.12 14.41 0.89
C VAL A 204 9.62 15.34 1.99
N GLY A 205 8.88 16.43 2.19
CA GLY A 205 9.15 17.36 3.28
C GLY A 205 8.62 16.87 4.63
N ARG A 206 8.48 17.81 5.56
CA ARG A 206 8.04 17.54 6.93
C ARG A 206 6.52 17.38 7.03
N ASP A 207 6.11 16.54 7.97
CA ASP A 207 4.75 16.46 8.47
C ASP A 207 4.38 17.76 9.22
N PRO A 208 3.23 18.39 8.93
CA PRO A 208 2.87 19.68 9.51
C PRO A 208 2.47 19.63 10.98
N GLN A 209 2.07 18.46 11.51
CA GLN A 209 1.64 18.34 12.91
C GLN A 209 2.84 18.12 13.85
N SER A 210 3.70 17.17 13.52
CA SER A 210 4.88 16.80 14.31
C SER A 210 6.10 17.68 14.01
N GLY A 211 6.17 18.27 12.81
CA GLY A 211 7.38 18.93 12.32
C GLY A 211 8.52 17.97 11.97
N LEU A 212 8.33 16.65 12.12
CA LEU A 212 9.30 15.61 11.72
C LEU A 212 9.17 15.30 10.23
N PRO A 213 10.10 14.54 9.61
CA PRO A 213 9.91 14.06 8.25
C PRO A 213 8.58 13.32 8.11
N ALA A 214 7.83 13.55 7.03
CA ALA A 214 6.54 12.88 6.83
C ALA A 214 6.71 11.38 6.56
N ASP A 215 5.83 10.59 7.16
CA ASP A 215 5.78 9.13 7.12
C ASP A 215 4.30 8.67 7.18
N SER A 216 3.78 7.81 6.30
CA SER A 216 4.22 7.48 4.94
C SER A 216 3.39 8.27 3.93
N LEU A 217 3.80 8.29 2.65
CA LEU A 217 2.95 8.82 1.57
C LEU A 217 2.28 7.67 0.83
N THR A 218 1.02 7.86 0.43
CA THR A 218 0.30 6.95 -0.44
C THR A 218 -0.03 7.68 -1.74
N PRO A 219 0.42 7.18 -2.92
CA PRO A 219 0.00 7.76 -4.18
C PRO A 219 -1.50 7.51 -4.41
N ALA A 220 -2.22 8.52 -4.87
CA ALA A 220 -3.65 8.44 -5.10
C ALA A 220 -3.92 7.85 -6.48
N ARG A 221 -4.44 6.62 -6.53
CA ARG A 221 -4.81 5.98 -7.80
C ARG A 221 -5.80 6.86 -8.55
N ALA A 222 -5.44 7.28 -9.75
CA ALA A 222 -6.17 8.30 -10.49
C ALA A 222 -6.94 7.68 -11.65
N VAL A 223 -8.20 8.09 -11.86
CA VAL A 223 -8.98 7.70 -13.04
C VAL A 223 -9.24 8.91 -13.92
N GLY A 224 -8.76 8.84 -15.17
CA GLY A 224 -9.09 9.82 -16.22
C GLY A 224 -8.48 11.22 -16.07
N VAL A 225 -7.54 11.42 -15.13
CA VAL A 225 -6.92 12.72 -14.85
C VAL A 225 -5.40 12.61 -14.76
N SER A 226 -4.69 13.50 -15.46
CA SER A 226 -3.23 13.48 -15.54
C SER A 226 -2.56 14.13 -14.32
N GLY A 227 -1.44 13.54 -13.88
CA GLY A 227 -0.68 13.95 -12.71
C GLY A 227 -0.84 12.96 -11.54
N MET A 228 -0.23 13.30 -10.41
CA MET A 228 -0.32 12.46 -9.22
C MET A 228 -0.43 13.31 -7.96
N TYR A 229 -1.43 12.97 -7.14
CA TYR A 229 -1.53 13.42 -5.76
C TYR A 229 -1.07 12.32 -4.82
N PHE A 230 -0.59 12.72 -3.65
CA PHE A 230 -0.24 11.79 -2.57
C PHE A 230 -0.85 12.31 -1.28
N LEU A 231 -1.27 11.37 -0.43
CA LEU A 231 -1.76 11.65 0.90
C LEU A 231 -0.79 11.13 1.95
N SER A 232 -0.71 11.82 3.08
CA SER A 232 -0.06 11.32 4.29
C SER A 232 -0.88 11.72 5.51
N ALA A 233 -1.13 10.78 6.40
CA ALA A 233 -1.70 11.04 7.71
C ALA A 233 -0.56 11.28 8.72
N SER A 234 -0.70 12.26 9.61
CA SER A 234 0.26 12.41 10.71
C SER A 234 0.23 11.17 11.60
N ASN A 235 1.38 10.54 11.80
CA ASN A 235 1.48 9.22 12.41
C ASN A 235 2.47 9.22 13.58
N GLY A 236 2.16 9.98 14.64
CA GLY A 236 2.96 9.98 15.86
C GLY A 236 2.59 8.83 16.80
N ALA A 237 3.38 8.56 17.84
CA ALA A 237 3.09 7.48 18.81
C ALA A 237 1.70 7.61 19.48
N SER A 238 1.16 8.83 19.61
CA SER A 238 -0.19 9.09 20.14
C SER A 238 -1.26 9.25 19.04
N GLY A 239 -0.96 8.91 17.79
CA GLY A 239 -1.79 9.13 16.62
C GLY A 239 -1.65 10.52 16.01
N GLY A 240 -2.75 11.09 15.51
CA GLY A 240 -2.75 12.32 14.72
C GLY A 240 -4.11 12.96 14.52
N SER A 241 -4.13 14.07 13.79
CA SER A 241 -5.35 14.80 13.43
C SER A 241 -5.22 15.57 12.11
N MET A 242 -4.12 15.35 11.38
CA MET A 242 -3.76 16.15 10.21
C MET A 242 -3.49 15.24 9.01
N ILE A 243 -4.09 15.59 7.89
CA ILE A 243 -3.84 14.96 6.59
C ILE A 243 -3.15 15.96 5.69
N SER A 244 -2.04 15.56 5.07
CA SER A 244 -1.33 16.39 4.09
C SER A 244 -1.60 15.93 2.66
N LEU A 245 -1.82 16.90 1.78
CA LEU A 245 -1.93 16.68 0.33
C LEU A 245 -0.65 17.15 -0.35
N TRP A 246 -0.05 16.25 -1.13
CA TRP A 246 1.12 16.53 -1.96
C TRP A 246 0.78 16.33 -3.42
N ARG A 247 1.50 17.02 -4.31
CA ARG A 247 1.34 16.87 -5.75
C ARG A 247 2.68 16.79 -6.44
N TRP A 248 2.80 15.84 -7.36
CA TRP A 248 3.88 15.82 -8.34
C TRP A 248 3.36 16.25 -9.70
N LYS A 249 3.88 17.37 -10.21
CA LYS A 249 3.60 17.87 -11.55
C LYS A 249 4.71 17.43 -12.50
N SER A 250 4.32 16.74 -13.56
CA SER A 250 5.17 16.37 -14.71
C SER A 250 6.56 15.86 -14.30
N PRO A 251 6.69 14.68 -13.67
CA PRO A 251 7.98 14.15 -13.20
C PRO A 251 9.08 14.15 -14.27
N PHE A 252 8.72 13.86 -15.53
CA PHE A 252 9.62 13.85 -16.68
C PHE A 252 9.65 15.17 -17.48
N GLY A 253 8.97 16.20 -16.99
CA GLY A 253 8.96 17.57 -17.53
C GLY A 253 9.49 18.55 -16.49
N SER A 254 8.63 19.40 -15.93
CA SER A 254 9.01 20.40 -14.93
C SER A 254 9.49 19.82 -13.58
N ASN A 255 9.22 18.54 -13.34
CA ASN A 255 9.60 17.77 -12.16
C ASN A 255 9.37 18.52 -10.83
N THR A 256 8.13 18.97 -10.61
CA THR A 256 7.81 19.82 -9.46
C THR A 256 7.00 19.04 -8.44
N PHE A 257 7.61 18.73 -7.29
CA PHE A 257 6.96 18.05 -6.17
C PHE A 257 6.73 19.03 -5.01
N VAL A 258 5.48 19.24 -4.62
CA VAL A 258 5.11 20.25 -3.61
C VAL A 258 4.00 19.77 -2.69
N ARG A 259 4.04 20.20 -1.42
CA ARG A 259 2.89 20.11 -0.51
C ARG A 259 1.87 21.17 -0.90
N GLN A 260 0.67 20.77 -1.29
CA GLN A 260 -0.44 21.70 -1.57
C GLN A 260 -0.97 22.31 -0.27
N GLY A 261 -0.95 21.53 0.81
CA GLY A 261 -1.28 21.97 2.16
C GLY A 261 -1.70 20.79 3.01
N SER A 262 -2.41 21.08 4.10
CA SER A 262 -2.95 20.08 5.00
C SER A 262 -4.32 20.50 5.52
N VAL A 263 -5.09 19.51 5.96
CA VAL A 263 -6.40 19.69 6.58
C VAL A 263 -6.43 19.00 7.94
N GLN A 264 -7.26 19.51 8.83
CA GLN A 264 -7.54 18.88 10.11
C GLN A 264 -8.72 17.93 9.96
N VAL A 265 -8.60 16.71 10.48
CA VAL A 265 -9.65 15.69 10.60
C VAL A 265 -9.98 15.45 12.07
N SER A 266 -10.98 14.60 12.34
CA SER A 266 -11.23 14.13 13.71
C SER A 266 -9.99 13.41 14.23
N PRO A 267 -9.53 13.71 15.46
CA PRO A 267 -8.36 13.07 16.03
C PRO A 267 -8.50 11.55 16.03
N TYR A 268 -7.38 10.88 15.83
CA TYR A 268 -7.27 9.43 15.82
C TYR A 268 -6.03 8.99 16.62
N VAL A 269 -6.06 7.76 17.11
CA VAL A 269 -4.97 7.12 17.84
C VAL A 269 -4.49 5.88 17.07
N GLN A 270 -3.37 5.32 17.50
CA GLN A 270 -2.85 4.07 16.92
C GLN A 270 -3.87 2.93 17.05
N PRO A 271 -4.08 2.11 16.00
CA PRO A 271 -4.96 0.95 16.10
C PRO A 271 -4.35 -0.10 17.05
N PRO A 272 -5.17 -0.79 17.86
CA PRO A 272 -4.72 -1.95 18.60
C PRO A 272 -4.65 -3.17 17.67
N ALA A 273 -3.74 -4.10 17.98
CA ALA A 273 -3.70 -5.41 17.35
C ALA A 273 -5.08 -6.11 17.40
N ALA A 274 -5.42 -6.83 16.33
CA ALA A 274 -6.71 -7.48 16.18
C ALA A 274 -6.75 -8.82 16.90
N LEU A 275 -7.73 -8.99 17.79
CA LEU A 275 -7.87 -10.20 18.60
C LEU A 275 -8.39 -11.36 17.73
N GLN A 276 -7.67 -12.48 17.70
CA GLN A 276 -8.17 -13.71 17.07
C GLN A 276 -9.06 -14.54 18.02
N LEU A 277 -9.77 -15.53 17.49
CA LEU A 277 -10.55 -16.47 18.30
C LEU A 277 -9.62 -17.21 19.28
N GLY A 278 -9.95 -17.18 20.58
CA GLY A 278 -9.07 -17.73 21.62
C GLY A 278 -7.81 -16.89 21.85
N GLY A 279 -7.79 -15.64 21.38
CA GLY A 279 -6.64 -14.74 21.39
C GLY A 279 -5.97 -14.55 22.74
N PHE A 280 -6.71 -14.69 23.83
CA PHE A 280 -6.20 -14.62 25.19
C PHE A 280 -6.45 -15.94 25.94
N PRO A 281 -5.46 -16.85 25.99
CA PRO A 281 -5.53 -18.01 26.87
C PRO A 281 -5.51 -17.60 28.35
N THR A 282 -5.84 -18.53 29.25
CA THR A 282 -5.90 -18.27 30.70
C THR A 282 -4.61 -17.61 31.21
N GLY A 283 -4.74 -16.42 31.80
CA GLY A 283 -3.63 -15.62 32.32
C GLY A 283 -3.07 -14.58 31.35
N VAL A 284 -3.53 -14.57 30.09
CA VAL A 284 -3.24 -13.54 29.10
C VAL A 284 -4.42 -12.54 29.04
N THR A 285 -4.09 -11.26 28.90
CA THR A 285 -5.03 -10.13 28.96
C THR A 285 -4.74 -9.03 27.94
N ALA A 286 -3.59 -9.09 27.24
CA ALA A 286 -3.20 -8.10 26.26
C ALA A 286 -2.40 -8.74 25.12
N CYS A 287 -2.52 -8.19 23.90
CA CYS A 287 -1.81 -8.67 22.72
C CYS A 287 -0.27 -8.55 22.81
N SER A 288 0.23 -7.72 23.75
CA SER A 288 1.67 -7.60 24.00
C SER A 288 2.24 -8.72 24.89
N GLN A 289 1.40 -9.60 25.45
CA GLN A 289 1.85 -10.67 26.34
C GLN A 289 2.18 -11.93 25.56
N THR A 290 3.23 -12.65 25.99
CA THR A 290 3.60 -13.94 25.42
C THR A 290 2.42 -14.92 25.47
N GLY A 291 2.14 -15.58 24.34
CA GLY A 291 1.03 -16.51 24.22
C GLY A 291 -0.29 -15.86 23.81
N ALA A 292 -0.34 -14.53 23.65
CA ALA A 292 -1.46 -13.90 22.97
C ALA A 292 -1.47 -14.28 21.48
N ASN A 293 -2.66 -14.48 20.93
CA ASN A 293 -2.88 -14.69 19.52
C ASN A 293 -3.67 -13.50 18.95
N CYS A 294 -2.92 -12.53 18.42
CA CYS A 294 -3.44 -11.31 17.83
C CYS A 294 -2.73 -11.02 16.50
N ILE A 295 -3.45 -10.40 15.57
CA ILE A 295 -2.90 -9.94 14.29
C ILE A 295 -2.41 -8.51 14.45
N GLU A 296 -1.18 -8.23 14.03
CA GLU A 296 -0.65 -6.87 13.98
C GLU A 296 -1.42 -6.05 12.92
N THR A 297 -1.94 -4.90 13.33
CA THR A 297 -2.75 -4.01 12.47
C THR A 297 -1.96 -2.80 11.95
N ASN A 298 -0.66 -2.78 12.24
CA ASN A 298 0.28 -1.70 11.99
C ASN A 298 -0.14 -0.40 12.69
N ASP A 299 0.21 0.75 12.13
CA ASP A 299 -0.01 2.07 12.71
C ASP A 299 -1.03 2.88 11.90
N ALA A 300 -1.24 4.13 12.32
CA ALA A 300 -2.21 5.04 11.72
C ALA A 300 -1.67 5.80 10.48
N ARG A 301 -0.64 5.27 9.80
CA ARG A 301 -0.21 5.84 8.51
C ARG A 301 -1.30 5.72 7.46
N ASN A 302 -1.28 6.59 6.45
CA ASN A 302 -2.20 6.45 5.32
C ASN A 302 -1.92 5.18 4.51
N LEU A 303 -2.95 4.42 4.14
CA LEU A 303 -2.80 3.10 3.51
C LEU A 303 -3.36 3.03 2.09
N ALA A 304 -4.46 3.76 1.82
CA ALA A 304 -5.01 3.89 0.48
C ALA A 304 -5.38 5.34 0.15
N ALA A 305 -5.30 5.65 -1.14
CA ALA A 305 -5.71 6.94 -1.67
C ALA A 305 -6.26 6.76 -3.09
N TYR A 306 -7.33 7.49 -3.41
CA TYR A 306 -7.97 7.44 -4.73
C TYR A 306 -8.35 8.84 -5.19
N TRP A 307 -8.02 9.15 -6.44
CA TRP A 307 -8.31 10.42 -7.06
C TRP A 307 -9.36 10.24 -8.15
N SER A 308 -10.52 10.85 -7.92
CA SER A 308 -11.58 10.96 -8.91
C SER A 308 -11.99 12.43 -9.04
N THR A 309 -12.10 12.89 -10.28
CA THR A 309 -12.47 14.27 -10.64
C THR A 309 -11.58 15.33 -9.96
N ASN A 310 -12.13 16.16 -9.07
CA ASN A 310 -11.41 17.21 -8.33
C ASN A 310 -11.33 16.90 -6.82
N THR A 311 -11.43 15.61 -6.46
CA THR A 311 -11.36 15.17 -5.06
C THR A 311 -10.42 13.98 -4.86
N VAL A 312 -9.67 14.00 -3.76
CA VAL A 312 -8.84 12.86 -3.34
C VAL A 312 -9.44 12.29 -2.08
N TRP A 313 -9.65 10.98 -2.09
CA TRP A 313 -10.10 10.19 -0.96
C TRP A 313 -8.91 9.47 -0.34
N GLY A 314 -8.92 9.28 0.97
CA GLY A 314 -7.91 8.51 1.69
C GLY A 314 -8.51 7.70 2.83
N THR A 315 -7.82 6.61 3.18
CA THR A 315 -8.16 5.75 4.32
C THR A 315 -6.93 5.28 5.06
N HIS A 316 -7.10 5.10 6.37
CA HIS A 316 -6.13 4.48 7.27
C HIS A 316 -6.81 3.67 8.37
N ALA A 317 -6.04 2.78 9.00
CA ALA A 317 -6.45 2.10 10.22
C ALA A 317 -6.23 3.01 11.43
N ILE A 318 -7.17 3.04 12.37
CA ILE A 318 -7.09 3.85 13.59
C ILE A 318 -7.63 3.07 14.79
N GLY A 319 -7.24 3.47 16.00
CA GLY A 319 -7.90 3.00 17.21
C GLY A 319 -9.25 3.70 17.43
N CYS A 320 -10.26 2.91 17.76
CA CYS A 320 -11.61 3.37 18.13
C CYS A 320 -12.15 2.51 19.29
N THR A 321 -13.41 2.70 19.66
CA THR A 321 -14.03 1.95 20.76
C THR A 321 -15.41 1.43 20.36
N GLN A 322 -15.61 0.11 20.39
CA GLN A 322 -16.90 -0.55 20.19
C GLN A 322 -17.40 -1.09 21.54
N ALA A 323 -18.53 -0.55 22.04
CA ALA A 323 -19.12 -0.93 23.34
C ALA A 323 -18.12 -0.95 24.53
N GLY A 324 -17.13 -0.05 24.53
CA GLY A 324 -16.09 0.05 25.56
C GLY A 324 -14.81 -0.74 25.26
N THR A 325 -14.79 -1.57 24.22
CA THR A 325 -13.61 -2.36 23.81
C THR A 325 -12.80 -1.60 22.76
N PRO A 326 -11.48 -1.40 22.95
CA PRO A 326 -10.60 -0.88 21.92
C PRO A 326 -10.52 -1.82 20.73
N VAL A 327 -10.75 -1.31 19.52
CA VAL A 327 -10.60 -2.08 18.27
C VAL A 327 -9.93 -1.23 17.18
N ALA A 328 -9.45 -1.89 16.13
CA ALA A 328 -9.04 -1.23 14.90
C ALA A 328 -10.28 -0.87 14.08
N CYS A 329 -10.40 0.40 13.68
CA CYS A 329 -11.41 0.94 12.77
C CYS A 329 -10.74 1.52 11.53
N VAL A 330 -11.54 1.81 10.50
CA VAL A 330 -11.08 2.58 9.34
C VAL A 330 -11.62 3.99 9.41
N GLN A 331 -10.74 4.99 9.42
CA GLN A 331 -11.15 6.38 9.18
C GLN A 331 -10.91 6.72 7.72
N TRP A 332 -11.89 7.39 7.11
CA TRP A 332 -11.84 7.86 5.73
C TRP A 332 -12.03 9.38 5.68
N TYR A 333 -11.51 9.99 4.63
CA TYR A 333 -11.65 11.43 4.40
C TYR A 333 -11.61 11.76 2.91
N GLN A 334 -12.28 12.85 2.55
CA GLN A 334 -12.39 13.38 1.19
C GLN A 334 -11.88 14.82 1.15
N LEU A 335 -10.85 15.07 0.34
CA LEU A 335 -10.24 16.39 0.16
C LEU A 335 -10.66 16.99 -1.18
N GLY A 336 -10.91 18.30 -1.17
CA GLY A 336 -11.17 19.12 -2.35
C GLY A 336 -10.17 20.27 -2.48
N ASN A 337 -10.41 21.15 -3.45
CA ASN A 337 -9.57 22.32 -3.75
C ASN A 337 -8.09 21.95 -3.98
N LEU A 338 -7.85 20.88 -4.74
CA LEU A 338 -6.54 20.21 -4.85
C LEU A 338 -5.43 21.07 -5.49
N ASN A 339 -5.81 22.08 -6.27
CA ASN A 339 -4.88 22.98 -6.95
C ASN A 339 -4.55 24.24 -6.12
N GLY A 340 -5.20 24.43 -4.97
CA GLY A 340 -4.98 25.51 -4.03
C GLY A 340 -4.72 24.97 -2.62
N ARG A 341 -5.18 25.69 -1.59
CA ARG A 341 -5.16 25.17 -0.22
C ARG A 341 -6.23 24.08 -0.09
N PRO A 342 -5.86 22.82 0.20
CA PRO A 342 -6.83 21.73 0.26
C PRO A 342 -7.89 21.99 1.34
N THR A 343 -9.11 21.51 1.09
CA THR A 343 -10.25 21.62 2.01
C THR A 343 -10.77 20.25 2.36
N LEU A 344 -11.07 20.00 3.64
CA LEU A 344 -11.78 18.79 4.05
C LEU A 344 -13.24 18.93 3.64
N LEU A 345 -13.72 18.07 2.75
CA LEU A 345 -15.12 18.05 2.31
C LEU A 345 -15.94 17.16 3.25
N GLN A 346 -15.43 15.97 3.52
CA GLN A 346 -16.09 14.97 4.37
C GLN A 346 -15.04 14.09 5.04
N HIS A 347 -15.43 13.48 6.15
CA HIS A 347 -14.70 12.38 6.79
C HIS A 347 -15.65 11.52 7.60
N GLY A 348 -15.20 10.34 8.01
CA GLY A 348 -15.96 9.48 8.89
C GLY A 348 -15.15 8.29 9.34
N ILE A 349 -15.78 7.46 10.16
CA ILE A 349 -15.23 6.18 10.60
C ILE A 349 -16.17 5.10 10.08
N VAL A 350 -15.60 4.09 9.42
CA VAL A 350 -16.30 2.85 9.10
C VAL A 350 -16.21 1.97 10.35
N ASP A 351 -17.34 1.93 11.06
CA ASP A 351 -17.60 1.06 12.18
C ASP A 351 -19.03 0.52 12.00
N ASP A 352 -19.21 -0.81 12.13
CA ASP A 352 -20.55 -1.42 12.08
C ASP A 352 -21.24 -1.40 13.44
N GLY A 353 -20.60 -0.88 14.48
CA GLY A 353 -21.14 -0.80 15.84
C GLY A 353 -21.32 -2.16 16.51
N ASN A 354 -20.95 -3.25 15.84
CA ASN A 354 -20.97 -4.60 16.40
C ASN A 354 -19.67 -4.84 17.17
N PRO A 355 -19.74 -5.11 18.47
CA PRO A 355 -18.53 -5.30 19.27
C PRO A 355 -17.66 -6.46 18.76
N GLY A 356 -16.35 -6.22 18.70
CA GLY A 356 -15.34 -7.25 18.41
C GLY A 356 -14.96 -7.38 16.95
N HIS A 357 -15.41 -6.47 16.07
CA HIS A 357 -15.03 -6.46 14.66
C HIS A 357 -13.89 -5.48 14.42
N TYR A 358 -12.70 -6.01 14.12
CA TYR A 358 -11.50 -5.25 13.79
C TYR A 358 -11.43 -5.03 12.27
N ARG A 359 -11.19 -3.78 11.86
CA ARG A 359 -11.02 -3.37 10.46
C ARG A 359 -9.68 -2.68 10.29
N TYR A 360 -8.83 -3.27 9.46
CA TYR A 360 -7.44 -2.85 9.24
C TYR A 360 -7.03 -3.13 7.79
N PHE A 361 -5.90 -2.58 7.36
CA PHE A 361 -5.44 -2.59 5.96
C PHE A 361 -6.50 -2.17 4.92
N PRO A 362 -7.16 -1.00 5.09
CA PRO A 362 -8.19 -0.56 4.16
C PRO A 362 -7.63 -0.31 2.75
N SER A 363 -8.43 -0.69 1.76
CA SER A 363 -8.33 -0.22 0.38
C SER A 363 -9.62 0.55 0.03
N LEU A 364 -9.58 1.39 -0.99
CA LEU A 364 -10.74 2.16 -1.43
C LEU A 364 -10.74 2.36 -2.95
N ALA A 365 -11.93 2.41 -3.54
CA ALA A 365 -12.15 2.79 -4.92
C ALA A 365 -13.33 3.76 -4.97
N VAL A 366 -13.37 4.63 -5.98
CA VAL A 366 -14.48 5.57 -6.15
C VAL A 366 -15.02 5.45 -7.55
N ASP A 367 -16.33 5.22 -7.68
CA ASP A 367 -16.97 5.12 -8.98
C ASP A 367 -17.21 6.50 -9.63
N GLN A 368 -17.75 6.51 -10.86
CA GLN A 368 -18.04 7.74 -11.58
C GLN A 368 -19.17 8.58 -10.95
N ALA A 369 -20.03 7.97 -10.15
CA ALA A 369 -21.09 8.65 -9.41
C ALA A 369 -20.59 9.21 -8.06
N GLY A 370 -19.33 8.93 -7.69
CA GLY A 370 -18.74 9.38 -6.43
C GLY A 370 -19.09 8.48 -5.25
N ASN A 371 -19.55 7.25 -5.50
CA ASN A 371 -19.73 6.24 -4.46
C ASN A 371 -18.38 5.63 -4.10
N VAL A 372 -18.18 5.34 -2.82
CA VAL A 372 -16.94 4.82 -2.23
C VAL A 372 -17.16 3.46 -1.61
#